data_AF-A0A6H9KPH2-F1
#
_entry.id   AF-A0A6H9KPH2-F1
#
_cell.length_a   1.000
_cell.length_b   1.000
_cell.length_c   1.000
_cell.angle_alpha   90.00
_cell.angle_beta   90.00
_cell.angle_gamma   90.00
#
_symmetry.space_group_name_H-M   'P 1'
#
loop_
_entity.id
_entity.type
_entity.pdbx_description
1 polymer ?
#
loop_
_entity_poly.entity_id
_entity_poly.type
_entity_poly.pdbx_seq_one_letter_code
_entity_poly.pdbx_strand_id
1 'polypeptide(L)'
;MLKLTELINLEVQLLKDAEADPVKIRTRDRAIGQKLVEKNISRPQMFLQWLARVGEKEATVPGELYSTAIRIVRYILFFSGLAVGLSTGSGVLHFDGTQPVNVVNFLAIFLGMQFITYILFFLNCLPQKLQNVFPFLGDFYNVLRRFSELIARNSTRFLGEVSQAKIHQYFDTLNRIRRRQIIYQKIEKWLLVGLTQTFSLAFNLGALVICVYLIVFSDLAFAWNTTLTLQNESFHQIVHVLSQPWQEIFPDAVPSLDLVEKTRFFRLEGEYLNAINSQRSADVRALGGWWPFLVASLFFYGLVPRILLYAIARWRFNKNIKRVPFNTADFSALYERLMTPVVQTRANIPQSNNNLDQNEELRSQIHIQPAGDFCIVIYWGEFQLAEEELKLLLSQRFGWQIKEKYEAGLFDNYSDTTALGKFSKSKNEMESIVVLVESWETPSKAIKYFLQNLRQYILPDRPIIVGLINTTPAENLAPLLEDWQSWQNEMAPLADPYLRVEPMVEEIQ
;
A
#
# COMPACT_ATOMS: atom_id res chain seq x y z
N MET A 1 13.93 12.50 1.46
CA MET A 1 13.35 11.17 1.78
C MET A 1 11.91 11.20 1.32
N LEU A 2 11.49 10.27 0.47
CA LEU A 2 10.14 10.25 -0.11
C LEU A 2 9.05 10.20 0.97
N LYS A 3 8.12 11.15 0.94
CA LYS A 3 6.92 11.19 1.77
C LYS A 3 5.73 10.59 1.01
N LEU A 4 4.71 10.14 1.76
CA LEU A 4 3.44 9.68 1.18
C LEU A 4 2.79 10.76 0.30
N THR A 5 2.86 12.02 0.73
CA THR A 5 2.34 13.17 -0.01
C THR A 5 2.99 13.30 -1.38
N GLU A 6 4.32 13.22 -1.42
CA GLU A 6 5.11 13.30 -2.65
C GLU A 6 4.83 12.12 -3.59
N LEU A 7 4.72 10.90 -3.06
CA LEU A 7 4.37 9.72 -3.83
C LEU A 7 3.01 9.86 -4.51
N ILE A 8 2.00 10.33 -3.76
CA ILE A 8 0.65 10.52 -4.30
C ILE A 8 0.65 11.63 -5.35
N ASN A 9 1.39 12.72 -5.12
CA ASN A 9 1.50 13.79 -6.11
C ASN A 9 2.14 13.29 -7.42
N LEU A 10 3.20 12.48 -7.33
CA LEU A 10 3.83 11.86 -8.49
C LEU A 10 2.83 11.00 -9.26
N GLU A 11 2.12 10.09 -8.58
CA GLU A 11 1.14 9.21 -9.21
C GLU A 11 -0.03 9.98 -9.83
N VAL A 12 -0.57 10.99 -9.14
CA VAL A 12 -1.64 11.83 -9.69
C VAL A 12 -1.15 12.60 -10.92
N GLN A 13 0.08 13.13 -10.90
CA GLN A 13 0.62 13.85 -12.05
C GLN A 13 0.85 12.91 -13.24
N LEU A 14 1.38 11.71 -13.02
CA LEU A 14 1.56 10.71 -14.08
C LEU A 14 0.23 10.30 -14.70
N LEU A 15 -0.84 10.16 -13.90
CA LEU A 15 -2.17 9.89 -14.43
C LEU A 15 -2.74 11.05 -15.25
N LYS A 16 -2.49 12.30 -14.85
CA LYS A 16 -2.88 13.48 -15.64
C LYS A 16 -2.13 13.53 -16.97
N ASP A 17 -0.84 13.26 -16.94
CA ASP A 17 0.00 13.28 -18.14
C ASP A 17 -0.38 12.18 -19.14
N ALA A 18 -0.90 11.04 -18.65
CA ALA A 18 -1.41 9.96 -19.49
C ALA A 18 -2.67 10.35 -20.30
N GLU A 19 -3.44 11.35 -19.84
CA GLU A 19 -4.62 11.87 -20.55
C GLU A 19 -4.30 13.10 -21.41
N ALA A 20 -3.08 13.62 -21.31
CA ALA A 20 -2.65 14.83 -22.00
C ALA A 20 -2.05 14.51 -23.38
N ASP A 21 -1.98 15.55 -24.22
CA ASP A 21 -1.32 15.48 -25.53
C ASP A 21 0.15 15.01 -25.40
N PRO A 22 0.50 13.85 -25.96
CA PRO A 22 1.84 13.26 -25.80
C PRO A 22 2.98 14.15 -26.27
N VAL A 23 2.75 14.95 -27.33
CA VAL A 23 3.76 15.85 -27.89
C VAL A 23 4.07 16.96 -26.89
N LYS A 24 3.04 17.56 -26.29
CA LYS A 24 3.21 18.61 -25.26
C LYS A 24 3.93 18.08 -24.02
N ILE A 25 3.58 16.87 -23.59
CA ILE A 25 4.24 16.23 -22.43
C ILE A 25 5.71 15.98 -22.72
N ARG A 26 6.05 15.44 -23.89
CA ARG A 26 7.45 15.22 -24.30
C ARG A 26 8.24 16.52 -24.36
N THR A 27 7.70 17.57 -24.98
CA THR A 27 8.38 18.87 -25.07
C THR A 27 8.60 19.49 -23.68
N ARG A 28 7.58 19.44 -22.80
CA ARG A 28 7.69 19.92 -21.41
C ARG A 28 8.76 19.14 -20.64
N ASP A 29 8.70 17.81 -20.67
CA ASP A 29 9.59 16.95 -19.90
C ASP A 29 11.03 17.08 -20.38
N ARG A 30 11.28 17.10 -21.71
CA ARG A 30 12.63 17.33 -22.26
C ARG A 30 13.24 18.66 -21.81
N ALA A 31 12.45 19.74 -21.85
CA ALA A 31 12.91 21.06 -21.39
C ALA A 31 13.23 21.08 -19.88
N ILE A 32 12.51 20.31 -19.07
CA ILE A 32 12.82 20.13 -17.65
C ILE A 32 14.08 19.26 -17.49
N GLY A 33 14.17 18.16 -18.24
CA GLY A 33 15.26 17.20 -18.23
C GLY A 33 16.62 17.83 -18.51
N GLN A 34 16.72 18.68 -19.54
CA GLN A 34 17.94 19.44 -19.86
C GLN A 34 18.49 20.22 -18.64
N LYS A 35 17.60 20.84 -17.85
CA LYS A 35 17.99 21.60 -16.64
C LYS A 35 18.36 20.70 -15.44
N LEU A 36 17.99 19.42 -15.49
CA LEU A 36 18.25 18.44 -14.42
C LEU A 36 19.54 17.64 -14.66
N VAL A 37 19.86 17.33 -15.93
CA VAL A 37 21.07 16.58 -16.33
C VAL A 37 22.34 17.25 -15.82
N GLU A 38 22.39 18.59 -15.82
CA GLU A 38 23.53 19.38 -15.32
C GLU A 38 23.86 19.15 -13.83
N LYS A 39 22.94 18.54 -13.06
CA LYS A 39 23.05 18.45 -11.59
C LYS A 39 23.40 17.06 -11.04
N ASN A 40 23.65 16.06 -11.91
CA ASN A 40 24.00 14.67 -11.54
C ASN A 40 23.23 14.12 -10.32
N ILE A 41 21.90 14.13 -10.40
CA ILE A 41 20.99 13.76 -9.31
C ILE A 41 20.50 12.31 -9.40
N SER A 42 20.21 11.70 -8.26
CA SER A 42 19.64 10.33 -8.24
C SER A 42 18.24 10.28 -8.88
N ARG A 43 17.86 9.14 -9.48
CA ARG A 43 16.57 8.94 -10.16
C ARG A 43 15.34 9.35 -9.32
N PRO A 44 15.21 8.98 -8.03
CA PRO A 44 14.09 9.46 -7.21
C PRO A 44 14.08 10.97 -6.99
N GLN A 45 15.24 11.59 -6.82
CA GLN A 45 15.34 13.05 -6.66
C GLN A 45 15.00 13.77 -7.96
N MET A 46 15.35 13.19 -9.11
CA MET A 46 14.99 13.72 -10.43
C MET A 46 13.47 13.82 -10.59
N PHE A 47 12.74 12.77 -10.22
CA PHE A 47 11.27 12.79 -10.27
C PHE A 47 10.65 13.81 -9.32
N LEU A 48 11.20 13.96 -8.10
CA LEU A 48 10.73 14.98 -7.17
C LEU A 48 10.99 16.41 -7.67
N GLN A 49 12.14 16.64 -8.30
CA GLN A 49 12.49 17.93 -8.89
C GLN A 49 11.68 18.25 -10.15
N TRP A 50 11.34 17.23 -10.94
CA TRP A 50 10.40 17.34 -12.05
C TRP A 50 9.02 17.71 -11.53
N LEU A 51 8.51 16.99 -10.52
CA LEU A 51 7.21 17.24 -9.92
C LEU A 51 7.11 18.67 -9.36
N ALA A 52 8.16 19.17 -8.71
CA ALA A 52 8.18 20.54 -8.20
C ALA A 52 7.97 21.58 -9.31
N ARG A 53 8.59 21.37 -10.48
CA ARG A 53 8.50 22.30 -11.64
C ARG A 53 7.18 22.17 -12.40
N VAL A 54 6.59 20.97 -12.44
CA VAL A 54 5.28 20.75 -13.05
C VAL A 54 4.17 21.29 -12.13
N GLY A 55 4.32 21.11 -10.82
CA GLY A 55 3.34 21.48 -9.79
C GLY A 55 3.28 22.98 -9.43
N GLU A 56 4.28 23.79 -9.81
CA GLU A 56 4.33 25.24 -9.52
C GLU A 56 3.10 26.03 -10.03
N LYS A 57 2.29 25.46 -10.92
CA LYS A 57 1.10 26.11 -11.51
C LYS A 57 -0.25 25.69 -10.89
N GLU A 58 -0.29 24.71 -9.98
CA GLU A 58 -1.56 24.20 -9.43
C GLU A 58 -1.79 24.63 -7.98
N ALA A 59 -2.99 25.15 -7.68
CA ALA A 59 -3.37 25.68 -6.36
C ALA A 59 -3.66 24.61 -5.29
N THR A 60 -3.85 23.34 -5.68
CA THR A 60 -4.17 22.26 -4.72
C THR A 60 -3.31 21.03 -4.98
N VAL A 61 -2.53 20.64 -3.98
CA VAL A 61 -1.61 19.49 -4.03
C VAL A 61 -2.35 18.23 -3.54
N PRO A 62 -2.70 17.27 -4.41
CA PRO A 62 -3.56 16.12 -4.08
C PRO A 62 -3.08 15.28 -2.88
N GLY A 63 -1.76 15.15 -2.72
CA GLY A 63 -1.13 14.43 -1.62
C GLY A 63 -1.39 15.07 -0.26
N GLU A 64 -1.51 16.39 -0.17
CA GLU A 64 -1.82 17.07 1.09
C GLU A 64 -3.25 16.76 1.53
N LEU A 65 -4.22 16.83 0.62
CA LEU A 65 -5.61 16.45 0.87
C LEU A 65 -5.71 15.01 1.39
N TYR A 66 -4.99 14.08 0.76
CA TYR A 66 -4.96 12.69 1.21
C TYR A 66 -4.36 12.55 2.61
N SER A 67 -3.27 13.26 2.90
CA SER A 67 -2.64 13.26 4.23
C SER A 67 -3.55 13.84 5.32
N THR A 68 -4.32 14.88 4.96
CA THR A 68 -5.32 15.52 5.83
C THR A 68 -6.49 14.57 6.07
N ALA A 69 -6.99 13.90 5.03
CA ALA A 69 -8.04 12.90 5.16
C ALA A 69 -7.64 11.75 6.10
N ILE A 70 -6.43 11.19 5.94
CA ILE A 70 -5.91 10.16 6.86
C ILE A 70 -5.83 10.70 8.29
N ARG A 71 -5.43 11.96 8.48
CA ARG A 71 -5.34 12.57 9.81
C ARG A 71 -6.71 12.71 10.46
N ILE A 72 -7.72 13.17 9.70
CA ILE A 72 -9.11 13.26 10.17
C ILE A 72 -9.63 11.87 10.56
N VAL A 73 -9.43 10.86 9.70
CA VAL A 73 -9.83 9.47 10.00
C VAL A 73 -9.15 8.97 11.28
N ARG A 74 -7.86 9.27 11.49
CA ARG A 74 -7.16 8.93 12.74
C ARG A 74 -7.78 9.59 13.96
N TYR A 75 -8.13 10.88 13.89
CA TYR A 75 -8.79 11.56 15.00
C TYR A 75 -10.16 10.94 15.29
N ILE A 76 -10.97 10.69 14.26
CA ILE A 76 -12.28 10.04 14.41
C ILE A 76 -12.12 8.67 15.10
N LEU A 77 -11.19 7.83 14.61
CA LEU A 77 -10.91 6.52 15.19
C LEU A 77 -10.36 6.60 16.61
N PHE A 78 -9.54 7.60 16.91
CA PHE A 78 -9.01 7.81 18.25
C PHE A 78 -10.13 8.20 19.22
N PHE A 79 -10.91 9.24 18.92
CA PHE A 79 -11.97 9.69 19.81
C PHE A 79 -13.11 8.68 19.92
N SER A 80 -13.46 7.98 18.84
CA SER A 80 -14.47 6.91 18.90
C SER A 80 -13.96 5.72 19.71
N GLY A 81 -12.70 5.30 19.53
CA GLY A 81 -12.09 4.26 20.33
C GLY A 81 -12.08 4.61 21.81
N LEU A 82 -11.66 5.83 22.15
CA LEU A 82 -11.65 6.36 23.51
C LEU A 82 -13.06 6.35 24.12
N ALA A 83 -14.06 6.87 23.40
CA ALA A 83 -15.45 6.87 23.87
C ALA A 83 -15.98 5.45 24.09
N VAL A 84 -15.77 4.53 23.14
CA VAL A 84 -16.16 3.13 23.30
C VAL A 84 -15.45 2.48 24.49
N GLY A 85 -14.15 2.75 24.69
CA GLY A 85 -13.38 2.24 25.83
C GLY A 85 -13.92 2.74 27.17
N LEU A 86 -14.20 4.04 27.29
CA LEU A 86 -14.82 4.65 28.47
C LEU A 86 -16.19 4.03 28.74
N SER A 87 -17.04 3.91 27.72
CA SER A 87 -18.39 3.35 27.85
C SER A 87 -18.38 1.87 28.22
N THR A 88 -17.53 1.06 27.59
CA THR A 88 -17.39 -0.36 27.91
C THR A 88 -16.87 -0.53 29.34
N GLY A 89 -15.85 0.22 29.75
CA GLY A 89 -15.34 0.16 31.11
C GLY A 89 -16.38 0.59 32.15
N SER A 90 -17.15 1.64 31.87
CA SER A 90 -18.26 2.09 32.73
C SER A 90 -19.33 1.02 32.90
N GLY A 91 -19.69 0.31 31.82
CA GLY A 91 -20.71 -0.74 31.86
C GLY A 91 -20.21 -2.01 32.56
N VAL A 92 -18.97 -2.42 32.29
CA VAL A 92 -18.39 -3.64 32.89
C VAL A 92 -18.08 -3.47 34.37
N LEU A 93 -17.65 -2.28 34.78
CA LEU A 93 -17.35 -1.95 36.18
C LEU A 93 -18.53 -1.27 36.88
N HIS A 94 -19.74 -1.37 36.32
CA HIS A 94 -20.93 -0.79 36.92
C HIS A 94 -21.18 -1.43 38.29
N PHE A 95 -21.31 -0.59 39.31
CA PHE A 95 -21.57 -1.02 40.68
C PHE A 95 -22.64 -0.10 41.28
N ASP A 96 -23.76 -0.69 41.68
CA ASP A 96 -24.91 -0.02 42.28
C ASP A 96 -25.06 -0.30 43.79
N GLY A 97 -24.11 -1.06 44.36
CA GLY A 97 -24.16 -1.51 45.76
C GLY A 97 -25.04 -2.74 46.01
N THR A 98 -25.70 -3.29 44.98
CA THR A 98 -26.53 -4.50 45.13
C THR A 98 -25.77 -5.76 44.78
N GLN A 99 -24.92 -5.71 43.73
CA GLN A 99 -24.11 -6.83 43.29
C GLN A 99 -22.64 -6.41 43.07
N PRO A 100 -21.67 -7.21 43.53
CA PRO A 100 -20.26 -6.97 43.21
C PRO A 100 -19.97 -7.13 41.72
N VAL A 101 -18.95 -6.41 41.25
CA VAL A 101 -18.48 -6.45 39.87
C VAL A 101 -17.84 -7.82 39.59
N ASN A 102 -18.31 -8.51 38.54
CA ASN A 102 -17.76 -9.81 38.16
C ASN A 102 -16.44 -9.68 37.38
N VAL A 103 -15.35 -10.13 38.01
CA VAL A 103 -14.00 -10.19 37.44
C VAL A 103 -13.95 -11.02 36.16
N VAL A 104 -14.71 -12.11 36.05
CA VAL A 104 -14.71 -12.97 34.85
C VAL A 104 -15.24 -12.22 33.64
N ASN A 105 -16.28 -11.40 33.81
CA ASN A 105 -16.83 -10.55 32.74
C ASN A 105 -15.79 -9.53 32.26
N PHE A 106 -15.06 -8.92 33.21
CA PHE A 106 -13.96 -8.02 32.89
C PHE A 106 -12.89 -8.74 32.06
N LEU A 107 -12.43 -9.92 32.50
CA LEU A 107 -11.42 -10.69 31.78
C LEU A 107 -11.90 -11.15 30.39
N ALA A 108 -13.15 -11.58 30.26
CA ALA A 108 -13.70 -11.99 28.98
C ALA A 108 -13.74 -10.82 27.96
N ILE A 109 -14.20 -9.65 28.39
CA ILE A 109 -14.35 -8.47 27.53
C ILE A 109 -13.01 -7.82 27.24
N PHE A 110 -12.18 -7.58 28.26
CA PHE A 110 -10.93 -6.85 28.08
C PHE A 110 -9.76 -7.74 27.67
N LEU A 111 -9.65 -8.99 28.12
CA LEU A 111 -8.55 -9.86 27.67
C LEU A 111 -9.01 -10.79 26.54
N GLY A 112 -10.16 -11.45 26.71
CA GLY A 112 -10.68 -12.42 25.74
C GLY A 112 -10.87 -11.82 24.34
N MET A 113 -11.63 -10.72 24.23
CA MET A 113 -11.82 -10.05 22.94
C MET A 113 -10.50 -9.56 22.34
N GLN A 114 -9.55 -9.14 23.17
CA GLN A 114 -8.26 -8.69 22.67
C GLN A 114 -7.44 -9.83 22.11
N PHE A 115 -7.36 -10.97 22.81
CA PHE A 115 -6.71 -12.17 22.29
C PHE A 115 -7.31 -12.61 20.96
N ILE A 116 -8.64 -12.58 20.82
CA ILE A 116 -9.31 -12.84 19.53
C ILE A 116 -8.80 -11.89 18.45
N THR A 117 -8.75 -10.59 18.72
CA THR A 117 -8.25 -9.63 17.72
C THR A 117 -6.75 -9.80 17.40
N TYR A 118 -5.93 -10.24 18.36
CA TYR A 118 -4.52 -10.56 18.12
C TYR A 118 -4.39 -11.80 17.23
N ILE A 119 -5.16 -12.86 17.51
CA ILE A 119 -5.22 -14.05 16.66
C ILE A 119 -5.61 -13.65 15.24
N LEU A 120 -6.69 -12.88 15.07
CA LEU A 120 -7.10 -12.37 13.75
C LEU A 120 -5.99 -11.58 13.07
N PHE A 121 -5.27 -10.71 13.80
CA PHE A 121 -4.13 -9.98 13.24
C PHE A 121 -3.01 -10.92 12.77
N PHE A 122 -2.62 -11.92 13.56
CA PHE A 122 -1.57 -12.87 13.21
C PHE A 122 -1.96 -13.75 12.02
N LEU A 123 -3.22 -14.20 11.96
CA LEU A 123 -3.76 -14.92 10.80
C LEU A 123 -3.66 -14.06 9.52
N ASN A 124 -3.91 -12.76 9.60
CA ASN A 124 -3.74 -11.82 8.49
C ASN A 124 -2.27 -11.49 8.15
N CYS A 125 -1.32 -11.91 8.98
CA CYS A 125 0.11 -11.80 8.73
C CYS A 125 0.72 -13.08 8.12
N LEU A 126 -0.04 -14.18 8.03
CA LEU A 126 0.42 -15.42 7.41
C LEU A 126 0.81 -15.22 5.93
N PRO A 127 1.75 -16.01 5.39
CA PRO A 127 2.10 -15.98 3.98
C PRO A 127 0.90 -16.33 3.09
N GLN A 128 0.82 -15.73 1.90
CA GLN A 128 -0.27 -15.96 0.94
C GLN A 128 -0.50 -17.45 0.65
N LYS A 129 0.59 -18.24 0.63
CA LYS A 129 0.54 -19.70 0.41
C LYS A 129 -0.34 -20.43 1.46
N LEU A 130 -0.28 -20.01 2.73
CA LEU A 130 -1.10 -20.59 3.80
C LEU A 130 -2.52 -20.04 3.79
N GLN A 131 -2.69 -18.77 3.42
CA GLN A 131 -4.00 -18.12 3.34
C GLN A 131 -4.88 -18.76 2.24
N ASN A 132 -4.28 -19.18 1.13
CA ASN A 132 -5.00 -19.84 0.03
C ASN A 132 -5.61 -21.21 0.41
N VAL A 133 -5.23 -21.79 1.56
CA VAL A 133 -5.81 -23.06 2.06
C VAL A 133 -7.19 -22.83 2.71
N PHE A 134 -7.42 -21.63 3.27
CA PHE A 134 -8.68 -21.30 3.94
C PHE A 134 -9.24 -19.98 3.38
N PRO A 135 -10.34 -20.01 2.60
CA PRO A 135 -10.83 -18.87 1.82
C PRO A 135 -11.31 -17.64 2.63
N PHE A 136 -11.27 -17.70 3.97
CA PHE A 136 -11.61 -16.59 4.87
C PHE A 136 -10.41 -16.05 5.67
N LEU A 137 -9.26 -16.73 5.64
CA LEU A 137 -8.06 -16.29 6.34
C LEU A 137 -7.28 -15.27 5.50
N GLY A 138 -7.04 -14.08 6.06
CA GLY A 138 -6.16 -13.08 5.44
C GLY A 138 -6.84 -11.96 4.67
N ASP A 139 -8.16 -12.01 4.53
CA ASP A 139 -8.93 -11.06 3.72
C ASP A 139 -9.53 -9.88 4.50
N PHE A 140 -9.21 -9.75 5.80
CA PHE A 140 -9.77 -8.71 6.66
C PHE A 140 -9.54 -7.30 6.10
N TYR A 141 -8.34 -7.03 5.59
CA TYR A 141 -8.00 -5.73 5.02
C TYR A 141 -8.69 -5.48 3.68
N ASN A 142 -9.02 -6.53 2.92
CA ASN A 142 -9.83 -6.42 1.71
C ASN A 142 -11.30 -6.10 2.04
N VAL A 143 -11.84 -6.67 3.12
CA VAL A 143 -13.17 -6.31 3.64
C VAL A 143 -13.19 -4.87 4.13
N LEU A 144 -12.19 -4.47 4.93
CA LEU A 144 -12.06 -3.10 5.43
C LEU A 144 -11.93 -2.10 4.27
N ARG A 145 -11.24 -2.49 3.21
CA ARG A 145 -11.12 -1.72 1.98
C ARG A 145 -12.48 -1.55 1.29
N ARG A 146 -13.24 -2.62 1.05
CA ARG A 146 -14.60 -2.54 0.48
C ARG A 146 -15.52 -1.66 1.34
N PHE A 147 -15.39 -1.77 2.65
CA PHE A 147 -16.14 -0.91 3.58
C PHE A 147 -15.76 0.56 3.44
N SER A 148 -14.46 0.87 3.30
CA SER A 148 -14.01 2.24 3.06
C SER A 148 -14.52 2.82 1.73
N GLU A 149 -14.65 1.98 0.70
CA GLU A 149 -15.22 2.37 -0.60
C GLU A 149 -16.72 2.65 -0.50
N LEU A 150 -17.46 1.86 0.27
CA LEU A 150 -18.88 2.09 0.56
C LEU A 150 -19.09 3.40 1.34
N ILE A 151 -18.30 3.65 2.39
CA ILE A 151 -18.35 4.91 3.14
C ILE A 151 -18.03 6.08 2.23
N ALA A 152 -16.96 5.99 1.43
CA ALA A 152 -16.58 7.03 0.49
C ALA A 152 -17.73 7.38 -0.47
N ARG A 153 -18.33 6.36 -1.11
CA ARG A 153 -19.46 6.54 -2.04
C ARG A 153 -20.70 7.13 -1.39
N ASN A 154 -20.97 6.78 -0.14
CA ASN A 154 -22.15 7.28 0.57
C ASN A 154 -21.91 8.64 1.25
N SER A 155 -20.66 8.97 1.59
CA SER A 155 -20.30 10.24 2.24
C SER A 155 -20.54 11.46 1.36
N THR A 156 -20.49 11.30 0.03
CA THR A 156 -20.77 12.38 -0.92
C THR A 156 -22.24 12.80 -0.89
N ARG A 157 -23.17 11.93 -0.49
CA ARG A 157 -24.61 12.25 -0.41
C ARG A 157 -24.95 13.33 0.61
N PHE A 158 -24.08 13.54 1.59
CA PHE A 158 -24.26 14.52 2.67
C PHE A 158 -23.57 15.87 2.40
N LEU A 159 -22.94 16.03 1.23
CA LEU A 159 -22.19 17.23 0.85
C LEU A 159 -22.91 17.96 -0.30
N GLY A 160 -22.78 19.28 -0.40
CA GLY A 160 -23.37 20.06 -1.50
C GLY A 160 -22.75 19.75 -2.87
N GLU A 161 -23.49 20.01 -3.96
CA GLU A 161 -23.17 19.58 -5.35
C GLU A 161 -21.74 19.91 -5.81
N VAL A 162 -21.25 21.13 -5.52
CA VAL A 162 -19.88 21.55 -5.90
C VAL A 162 -18.80 20.76 -5.15
N SER A 163 -19.06 20.38 -3.91
CA SER A 163 -18.16 19.55 -3.10
C SER A 163 -18.21 18.08 -3.54
N GLN A 164 -19.39 17.60 -3.97
CA GLN A 164 -19.57 16.25 -4.50
C GLN A 164 -18.73 16.00 -5.75
N ALA A 165 -18.77 16.91 -6.73
CA ALA A 165 -18.04 16.72 -8.00
C ALA A 165 -16.52 16.61 -7.78
N LYS A 166 -15.96 17.50 -6.94
CA LYS A 166 -14.53 17.45 -6.59
C LYS A 166 -14.17 16.15 -5.89
N ILE A 167 -14.96 15.73 -4.91
CA ILE A 167 -14.69 14.52 -4.12
C ILE A 167 -14.78 13.25 -4.99
N HIS A 168 -15.76 13.16 -5.90
CA HIS A 168 -15.84 12.05 -6.86
C HIS A 168 -14.61 12.00 -7.76
N GLN A 169 -14.20 13.14 -8.33
CA GLN A 169 -13.00 13.20 -9.15
C GLN A 169 -11.76 12.69 -8.40
N TYR A 170 -11.59 13.10 -7.13
CA TYR A 170 -10.49 12.60 -6.29
C TYR A 170 -10.59 11.10 -6.00
N PHE A 171 -11.78 10.59 -5.68
CA PHE A 171 -11.97 9.15 -5.45
C PHE A 171 -11.71 8.35 -6.72
N ASP A 172 -12.06 8.85 -7.90
CA ASP A 172 -11.78 8.21 -9.17
C ASP A 172 -10.29 8.20 -9.48
N THR A 173 -9.57 9.30 -9.22
CA THR A 173 -8.11 9.33 -9.33
C THR A 173 -7.47 8.33 -8.36
N LEU A 174 -7.90 8.29 -7.09
CA LEU A 174 -7.41 7.32 -6.12
C LEU A 174 -7.74 5.88 -6.53
N ASN A 175 -8.90 5.63 -7.13
CA ASN A 175 -9.28 4.31 -7.63
C ASN A 175 -8.45 3.89 -8.85
N ARG A 176 -7.98 4.84 -9.66
CA ARG A 176 -7.05 4.59 -10.78
C ARG A 176 -5.62 4.31 -10.28
N ILE A 177 -5.10 5.11 -9.35
CA ILE A 177 -3.82 4.83 -8.66
C ILE A 177 -3.91 3.48 -7.97
N ARG A 178 -5.05 3.21 -7.30
CA ARG A 178 -5.32 1.93 -6.68
C ARG A 178 -5.25 0.86 -7.74
N ARG A 179 -5.98 0.89 -8.86
CA ARG A 179 -5.96 -0.16 -9.90
C ARG A 179 -4.56 -0.63 -10.32
N ARG A 180 -3.52 0.19 -10.18
CA ARG A 180 -2.09 -0.18 -10.27
C ARG A 180 -1.57 -0.96 -9.01
N GLN A 181 -2.43 -1.80 -8.40
CA GLN A 181 -2.41 -2.20 -6.97
C GLN A 181 -1.13 -2.87 -6.49
N ILE A 182 -0.45 -3.61 -7.35
CA ILE A 182 0.58 -4.57 -6.94
C ILE A 182 1.74 -3.88 -6.22
N ILE A 183 2.11 -2.67 -6.62
CA ILE A 183 3.25 -1.94 -6.05
C ILE A 183 2.94 -1.43 -4.64
N TYR A 184 1.71 -0.94 -4.42
CA TYR A 184 1.34 -0.20 -3.21
C TYR A 184 0.63 -1.02 -2.14
N GLN A 185 0.28 -2.28 -2.43
CA GLN A 185 -0.38 -3.21 -1.49
C GLN A 185 0.25 -3.23 -0.08
N LYS A 186 1.58 -3.25 0.00
CA LYS A 186 2.26 -3.26 1.31
C LYS A 186 2.07 -1.95 2.07
N ILE A 187 2.12 -0.81 1.38
CA ILE A 187 1.92 0.51 1.99
C ILE A 187 0.49 0.64 2.51
N GLU A 188 -0.49 0.25 1.68
CA GLU A 188 -1.90 0.25 2.04
C GLU A 188 -2.18 -0.68 3.24
N LYS A 189 -1.66 -1.91 3.22
CA LYS A 189 -1.78 -2.86 4.34
C LYS A 189 -1.32 -2.23 5.66
N TRP A 190 -0.10 -1.67 5.69
CA TRP A 190 0.45 -1.10 6.93
C TRP A 190 -0.20 0.23 7.32
N LEU A 191 -0.77 0.96 6.35
CA LEU A 191 -1.62 2.12 6.64
C LEU A 191 -2.90 1.68 7.36
N LEU A 192 -3.62 0.68 6.84
CA LEU A 192 -4.85 0.16 7.43
C LEU A 192 -4.60 -0.45 8.81
N VAL A 193 -3.51 -1.22 8.98
CA VAL A 193 -3.08 -1.72 10.30
C VAL A 193 -2.86 -0.55 11.27
N GLY A 194 -2.17 0.51 10.84
CA GLY A 194 -1.94 1.68 11.69
C GLY A 194 -3.24 2.40 12.09
N LEU A 195 -4.23 2.46 11.20
CA LEU A 195 -5.55 3.02 11.49
C LEU A 195 -6.31 2.17 12.52
N THR A 196 -6.36 0.84 12.35
CA THR A 196 -7.05 -0.04 13.31
C THR A 196 -6.38 -0.04 14.68
N GLN A 197 -5.04 -0.02 14.73
CA GLN A 197 -4.33 0.10 16.01
C GLN A 197 -4.52 1.47 16.68
N THR A 198 -4.79 2.54 15.94
CA THR A 198 -5.13 3.85 16.54
C THR A 198 -6.42 3.74 17.35
N PHE A 199 -7.45 3.11 16.78
CA PHE A 199 -8.70 2.83 17.49
C PHE A 199 -8.47 1.93 18.70
N SER A 200 -7.78 0.79 18.51
CA SER A 200 -7.57 -0.18 19.58
C SER A 200 -6.71 0.37 20.74
N LEU A 201 -5.74 1.23 20.44
CA LEU A 201 -4.94 1.91 21.46
C LEU A 201 -5.81 2.90 22.25
N ALA A 202 -6.62 3.71 21.55
CA ALA A 202 -7.51 4.67 22.20
C ALA A 202 -8.58 4.00 23.06
N PHE A 203 -9.13 2.86 22.60
CA PHE A 203 -10.03 2.01 23.38
C PHE A 203 -9.39 1.55 24.69
N ASN A 204 -8.16 1.03 24.64
CA ASN A 204 -7.46 0.58 25.84
C ASN A 204 -7.11 1.75 26.77
N LEU A 205 -6.74 2.89 26.22
CA LEU A 205 -6.50 4.10 27.00
C LEU A 205 -7.78 4.57 27.71
N GLY A 206 -8.91 4.63 26.99
CA GLY A 206 -10.20 4.97 27.57
C GLY A 206 -10.60 3.98 28.68
N ALA A 207 -10.53 2.68 28.40
CA ALA A 207 -10.82 1.64 29.37
C ALA A 207 -9.94 1.74 30.63
N LEU A 208 -8.65 2.05 30.47
CA LEU A 208 -7.71 2.19 31.59
C LEU A 208 -8.04 3.43 32.41
N VAL A 209 -8.31 4.57 31.74
CA VAL A 209 -8.68 5.82 32.41
C VAL A 209 -9.96 5.67 33.22
N ILE A 210 -11.02 5.08 32.65
CA ILE A 210 -12.27 4.89 33.39
C ILE A 210 -12.12 3.86 34.50
N CYS A 211 -11.34 2.79 34.28
CA CYS A 211 -11.06 1.79 35.31
C CYS A 211 -10.40 2.43 36.53
N VAL A 212 -9.30 3.16 36.32
CA VAL A 212 -8.60 3.89 37.40
C VAL A 212 -9.52 4.93 38.05
N TYR A 213 -10.29 5.68 37.26
CA TYR A 213 -11.24 6.66 37.77
C TYR A 213 -12.26 6.00 38.72
N LEU A 214 -12.92 4.93 38.30
CA LEU A 214 -13.93 4.25 39.11
C LEU A 214 -13.30 3.59 40.34
N ILE A 215 -12.10 3.02 40.24
CA ILE A 215 -11.39 2.46 41.41
C ILE A 215 -11.07 3.55 42.45
N VAL A 216 -10.68 4.75 42.01
CA VAL A 216 -10.28 5.83 42.92
C VAL A 216 -11.48 6.55 43.54
N PHE A 217 -12.56 6.72 42.78
CA PHE A 217 -13.71 7.55 43.18
C PHE A 217 -14.97 6.75 43.51
N SER A 218 -14.95 5.43 43.39
CA SER A 218 -16.09 4.56 43.73
C SER A 218 -15.65 3.41 44.63
N ASP A 219 -16.47 3.09 45.63
CA ASP A 219 -16.25 1.94 46.52
C ASP A 219 -16.62 0.64 45.79
N LEU A 220 -15.80 0.23 44.82
CA LEU A 220 -16.03 -0.99 44.04
C LEU A 220 -15.75 -2.25 44.87
N ALA A 221 -16.73 -3.13 44.93
CA ALA A 221 -16.54 -4.50 45.41
C ALA A 221 -16.43 -5.46 44.22
N PHE A 222 -15.40 -6.32 44.21
CA PHE A 222 -15.18 -7.30 43.16
C PHE A 222 -15.47 -8.71 43.66
N ALA A 223 -16.05 -9.52 42.78
CA ALA A 223 -16.26 -10.94 42.99
C ALA A 223 -16.00 -11.70 41.70
N TRP A 224 -15.87 -13.02 41.77
CA TRP A 224 -15.86 -13.86 40.58
C TRP A 224 -16.93 -14.94 40.66
N ASN A 225 -17.58 -15.16 39.52
CA ASN A 225 -18.39 -16.33 39.26
C ASN A 225 -18.39 -16.63 37.76
N THR A 226 -18.67 -17.88 37.45
CA THR A 226 -18.80 -18.36 36.08
C THR A 226 -19.81 -19.49 36.07
N THR A 227 -20.53 -19.63 34.96
CA THR A 227 -21.47 -20.73 34.73
C THR A 227 -20.74 -22.06 34.53
N LEU A 228 -19.43 -22.03 34.27
CA LEU A 228 -18.58 -23.22 34.25
C LEU A 228 -18.29 -23.68 35.68
N THR A 229 -18.42 -24.99 35.95
CA THR A 229 -18.13 -25.57 37.26
C THR A 229 -16.61 -25.63 37.51
N LEU A 230 -16.02 -24.48 37.84
CA LEU A 230 -14.61 -24.33 38.16
C LEU A 230 -14.36 -24.37 39.67
N GLN A 231 -13.29 -25.07 40.07
CA GLN A 231 -12.77 -25.07 41.43
C GLN A 231 -11.94 -23.81 41.69
N ASN A 232 -11.78 -23.43 42.96
CA ASN A 232 -11.06 -22.20 43.34
C ASN A 232 -9.59 -22.27 42.94
N GLU A 233 -8.98 -23.45 43.10
CA GLU A 233 -7.60 -23.75 42.76
C GLU A 233 -7.37 -23.62 41.26
N SER A 234 -8.30 -24.12 40.43
CA SER A 234 -8.21 -23.99 38.97
C SER A 234 -8.33 -22.53 38.52
N PHE A 235 -9.24 -21.76 39.12
CA PHE A 235 -9.37 -20.34 38.77
C PHE A 235 -8.16 -19.52 39.23
N HIS A 236 -7.62 -19.80 40.42
CA HIS A 236 -6.39 -19.21 40.91
C HIS A 236 -5.21 -19.52 39.98
N GLN A 237 -5.07 -20.76 39.47
CA GLN A 237 -4.05 -21.09 38.48
C GLN A 237 -4.17 -20.26 37.20
N ILE A 238 -5.37 -20.05 36.68
CA ILE A 238 -5.60 -19.22 35.49
C ILE A 238 -5.13 -17.79 35.74
N VAL A 239 -5.57 -17.18 36.85
CA VAL A 239 -5.24 -15.81 37.21
C VAL A 239 -3.74 -15.65 37.50
N HIS A 240 -3.10 -16.65 38.10
CA HIS A 240 -1.65 -16.70 38.33
C HIS A 240 -0.86 -16.80 37.01
N VAL A 241 -1.33 -17.61 36.04
CA VAL A 241 -0.73 -17.68 34.70
C VAL A 241 -0.89 -16.36 33.95
N LEU A 242 -2.04 -15.69 34.08
CA LEU A 242 -2.23 -14.36 33.51
C LEU A 242 -1.35 -13.31 34.19
N SER A 243 -0.92 -13.51 35.43
CA SER A 243 -0.09 -12.53 36.15
C SER A 243 1.41 -12.59 35.83
N GLN A 244 1.84 -13.59 35.05
CA GLN A 244 3.26 -13.80 34.69
C GLN A 244 3.98 -12.57 34.14
N PRO A 245 3.39 -11.70 33.29
CA PRO A 245 4.12 -10.57 32.71
C PRO A 245 4.52 -9.49 33.72
N TRP A 246 3.88 -9.42 34.89
CA TRP A 246 4.13 -8.38 35.88
C TRP A 246 4.45 -8.90 37.27
N GLN A 247 4.36 -10.20 37.54
CA GLN A 247 4.55 -10.78 38.89
C GLN A 247 5.85 -10.34 39.57
N GLU A 248 6.95 -10.16 38.81
CA GLU A 248 8.25 -9.76 39.35
C GLU A 248 8.31 -8.25 39.68
N ILE A 249 7.54 -7.44 38.97
CA ILE A 249 7.57 -5.98 39.06
C ILE A 249 6.50 -5.47 40.03
N PHE A 250 5.34 -6.14 40.05
CA PHE A 250 4.18 -5.81 40.87
C PHE A 250 3.63 -7.09 41.53
N PRO A 251 4.30 -7.64 42.57
CA PRO A 251 3.82 -8.84 43.27
C PRO A 251 2.44 -8.65 43.91
N ASP A 252 2.15 -7.44 44.39
CA ASP A 252 0.85 -7.09 44.98
C ASP A 252 -0.31 -7.15 43.97
N ALA A 253 -0.01 -7.16 42.66
CA ALA A 253 -0.99 -7.33 41.59
C ALA A 253 -1.21 -8.78 41.17
N VAL A 254 -0.72 -9.74 41.95
CA VAL A 254 -0.98 -11.17 41.78
C VAL A 254 -2.04 -11.61 42.79
N PRO A 255 -3.26 -11.98 42.35
CA PRO A 255 -4.31 -12.44 43.25
C PRO A 255 -3.92 -13.72 43.98
N SER A 256 -4.00 -13.69 45.31
CA SER A 256 -3.73 -14.86 46.15
C SER A 256 -4.88 -15.87 46.12
N LEU A 257 -4.60 -17.13 46.47
CA LEU A 257 -5.64 -18.15 46.61
C LEU A 257 -6.70 -17.75 47.65
N ASP A 258 -6.29 -17.16 48.77
CA ASP A 258 -7.19 -16.65 49.80
C ASP A 258 -8.16 -15.58 49.25
N LEU A 259 -7.65 -14.64 48.43
CA LEU A 259 -8.49 -13.65 47.77
C LEU A 259 -9.52 -14.32 46.84
N VAL A 260 -9.10 -15.31 46.05
CA VAL A 260 -9.98 -16.07 45.15
C VAL A 260 -11.08 -16.80 45.95
N GLU A 261 -10.72 -17.47 47.05
CA GLU A 261 -11.68 -18.22 47.85
C GLU A 261 -12.73 -17.34 48.56
N LYS A 262 -12.28 -16.19 49.08
CA LYS A 262 -13.15 -15.22 49.76
C LYS A 262 -14.07 -14.48 48.80
N THR A 263 -13.61 -14.21 47.58
CA THR A 263 -14.36 -13.39 46.60
C THR A 263 -15.25 -14.20 45.65
N ARG A 264 -15.47 -15.49 45.93
CA ARG A 264 -16.40 -16.33 45.15
C ARG A 264 -17.85 -15.97 45.46
N PHE A 265 -18.59 -15.52 44.44
CA PHE A 265 -19.94 -14.93 44.57
C PHE A 265 -20.94 -15.77 45.39
N PHE A 266 -20.95 -17.10 45.22
CA PHE A 266 -21.89 -17.99 45.93
C PHE A 266 -21.70 -17.98 47.46
N ARG A 267 -20.46 -17.77 47.94
CA ARG A 267 -20.16 -17.61 49.37
C ARG A 267 -20.48 -16.19 49.83
N LEU A 268 -20.22 -15.22 48.95
CA LEU A 268 -20.51 -13.81 49.17
C LEU A 268 -22.00 -13.53 49.39
N GLU A 269 -22.95 -14.16 48.71
CA GLU A 269 -24.38 -13.92 48.99
C GLU A 269 -24.73 -14.22 50.47
N GLY A 270 -24.20 -15.31 51.03
CA GLY A 270 -24.42 -15.69 52.43
C GLY A 270 -23.74 -14.75 53.42
N GLU A 271 -22.52 -14.29 53.14
CA GLU A 271 -21.78 -13.35 54.01
C GLU A 271 -22.17 -11.89 53.79
N TYR A 272 -22.57 -11.48 52.59
CA TYR A 272 -23.02 -10.14 52.21
C TYR A 272 -24.39 -9.84 52.81
N LEU A 273 -25.33 -10.79 52.75
CA LEU A 273 -26.61 -10.70 53.47
C LEU A 273 -26.40 -10.61 55.00
N ASN A 274 -25.36 -11.25 55.54
CA ASN A 274 -24.99 -11.14 56.95
C ASN A 274 -24.20 -9.85 57.28
N ALA A 275 -23.41 -9.32 56.35
CA ALA A 275 -22.65 -8.07 56.48
C ALA A 275 -23.55 -6.82 56.39
N ILE A 276 -24.68 -6.92 55.69
CA ILE A 276 -25.75 -5.91 55.74
C ILE A 276 -26.29 -5.74 57.18
N ASN A 277 -26.20 -6.77 58.03
CA ASN A 277 -26.63 -6.75 59.43
C ASN A 277 -25.48 -6.52 60.45
N SER A 278 -24.21 -6.63 60.05
CA SER A 278 -23.07 -6.53 60.97
C SER A 278 -21.79 -6.01 60.28
N GLN A 279 -21.30 -4.84 60.73
CA GLN A 279 -19.95 -4.29 60.53
C GLN A 279 -19.41 -4.15 59.08
N ARG A 280 -19.82 -3.05 58.43
CA ARG A 280 -19.49 -2.61 57.06
C ARG A 280 -18.01 -2.35 56.67
N SER A 281 -17.00 -2.53 57.53
CA SER A 281 -15.73 -1.78 57.34
C SER A 281 -14.43 -2.57 57.15
N ALA A 282 -14.39 -3.86 57.47
CA ALA A 282 -13.19 -4.70 57.35
C ALA A 282 -13.24 -5.62 56.12
N ASP A 283 -14.36 -6.28 55.86
CA ASP A 283 -14.52 -7.22 54.74
C ASP A 283 -14.60 -6.51 53.38
N VAL A 284 -15.18 -5.31 53.31
CA VAL A 284 -15.32 -4.54 52.06
C VAL A 284 -13.96 -4.13 51.45
N ARG A 285 -12.94 -3.89 52.29
CA ARG A 285 -11.57 -3.60 51.81
C ARG A 285 -10.89 -4.83 51.21
N ALA A 286 -11.20 -6.03 51.70
CA ALA A 286 -10.71 -7.28 51.13
C ALA A 286 -11.39 -7.60 49.79
N LEU A 287 -12.66 -7.20 49.61
CA LEU A 287 -13.41 -7.32 48.36
C LEU A 287 -12.86 -6.41 47.22
N GLY A 288 -12.10 -5.37 47.57
CA GLY A 288 -11.43 -4.49 46.61
C GLY A 288 -10.13 -5.05 46.03
N GLY A 289 -9.60 -6.17 46.54
CA GLY A 289 -8.23 -6.66 46.24
C GLY A 289 -7.93 -7.03 44.79
N TRP A 290 -8.95 -7.06 43.91
CA TRP A 290 -8.79 -7.39 42.49
C TRP A 290 -8.26 -6.25 41.63
N TRP A 291 -8.44 -4.99 42.04
CA TRP A 291 -8.15 -3.84 41.18
C TRP A 291 -6.70 -3.79 40.65
N PRO A 292 -5.64 -4.13 41.43
CA PRO A 292 -4.27 -4.06 40.90
C PRO A 292 -4.06 -5.06 39.77
N PHE A 293 -4.63 -6.27 39.91
CA PHE A 293 -4.63 -7.30 38.87
C PHE A 293 -5.39 -6.85 37.62
N LEU A 294 -6.57 -6.24 37.77
CA LEU A 294 -7.36 -5.76 36.64
C LEU A 294 -6.64 -4.64 35.86
N VAL A 295 -6.07 -3.66 36.57
CA VAL A 295 -5.30 -2.58 35.96
C VAL A 295 -4.03 -3.12 35.27
N ALA A 296 -3.28 -4.01 35.93
CA ALA A 296 -2.10 -4.63 35.35
C ALA A 296 -2.45 -5.44 34.10
N SER A 297 -3.53 -6.21 34.13
CA SER A 297 -3.98 -7.00 32.98
C SER A 297 -4.34 -6.13 31.78
N LEU A 298 -5.04 -5.02 31.99
CA LEU A 298 -5.41 -4.07 30.93
C LEU A 298 -4.18 -3.32 30.38
N PHE A 299 -3.19 -3.07 31.22
CA PHE A 299 -1.93 -2.46 30.79
C PHE A 299 -1.07 -3.44 29.95
N PHE A 300 -0.79 -4.64 30.48
CA PHE A 300 0.15 -5.59 29.87
C PHE A 300 -0.44 -6.39 28.70
N TYR A 301 -1.73 -6.73 28.73
CA TYR A 301 -2.38 -7.43 27.62
C TYR A 301 -3.11 -6.49 26.66
N GLY A 302 -3.52 -5.31 27.16
CA GLY A 302 -4.18 -4.28 26.37
C GLY A 302 -3.24 -3.23 25.83
N LEU A 303 -2.73 -2.35 26.67
CA LEU A 303 -2.02 -1.16 26.20
C LEU A 303 -0.67 -1.50 25.53
N VAL A 304 0.18 -2.29 26.19
CA VAL A 304 1.55 -2.59 25.73
C VAL A 304 1.58 -3.25 24.35
N PRO A 305 0.81 -4.32 24.06
CA PRO A 305 0.84 -4.95 22.74
C PRO A 305 0.30 -4.02 21.65
N ARG A 306 -0.64 -3.12 21.97
CA ARG A 306 -1.18 -2.14 21.01
C ARG A 306 -0.16 -1.08 20.64
N ILE A 307 0.60 -0.58 21.63
CA ILE A 307 1.73 0.33 21.37
C ILE A 307 2.74 -0.35 20.45
N LEU A 308 3.11 -1.60 20.75
CA LEU A 308 4.05 -2.35 19.94
C LEU A 308 3.54 -2.55 18.50
N LEU A 309 2.30 -3.00 18.32
CA LEU A 309 1.70 -3.20 17.00
C LEU A 309 1.57 -1.89 16.22
N TYR A 310 1.20 -0.78 16.88
CA TYR A 310 1.18 0.54 16.27
C TYR A 310 2.58 0.99 15.82
N ALA A 311 3.60 0.80 16.66
CA ALA A 311 4.98 1.12 16.33
C ALA A 311 5.49 0.27 15.15
N ILE A 312 5.21 -1.04 15.14
CA ILE A 312 5.54 -1.94 14.02
C ILE A 312 4.84 -1.47 12.73
N ALA A 313 3.56 -1.13 12.81
CA ALA A 313 2.80 -0.64 11.65
C ALA A 313 3.40 0.65 11.09
N ARG A 314 3.74 1.60 11.97
CA ARG A 314 4.38 2.86 11.59
C ARG A 314 5.75 2.64 10.96
N TRP A 315 6.56 1.77 11.56
CA TRP A 315 7.88 1.42 11.04
C TRP A 315 7.79 0.75 9.66
N ARG A 316 6.93 -0.25 9.52
CA ARG A 316 6.72 -0.97 8.25
C ARG A 316 6.14 -0.07 7.17
N PHE A 317 5.20 0.80 7.50
CA PHE A 317 4.67 1.81 6.57
C PHE A 317 5.79 2.71 6.04
N ASN A 318 6.59 3.30 6.94
CA ASN A 318 7.70 4.17 6.56
C ASN A 318 8.78 3.41 5.76
N LYS A 319 9.06 2.16 6.12
CA LYS A 319 10.03 1.31 5.40
C LYS A 319 9.57 0.99 3.98
N ASN A 320 8.29 0.69 3.77
CA ASN A 320 7.77 0.37 2.44
C ASN A 320 7.67 1.61 1.55
N ILE A 321 7.32 2.79 2.09
CA ILE A 321 7.37 4.05 1.33
C ILE A 321 8.78 4.33 0.78
N LYS A 322 9.82 4.11 1.60
CA LYS A 322 11.21 4.33 1.16
C LYS A 322 11.68 3.31 0.12
N ARG A 323 10.98 2.19 -0.03
CA ARG A 323 11.31 1.09 -0.94
C ARG A 323 10.39 1.04 -2.16
N VAL A 324 9.64 2.11 -2.42
CA VAL A 324 8.83 2.18 -3.64
C VAL A 324 9.76 2.05 -4.84
N PRO A 325 9.50 1.08 -5.73
CA PRO A 325 10.25 0.94 -6.98
C PRO A 325 9.98 2.15 -7.88
N PHE A 326 11.05 2.80 -8.33
CA PHE A 326 11.02 3.92 -9.28
C PHE A 326 11.38 3.47 -10.71
N ASN A 327 11.17 2.18 -11.00
CA ASN A 327 11.47 1.52 -12.27
C ASN A 327 10.21 0.93 -12.94
N THR A 328 9.02 1.33 -12.50
CA THR A 328 7.76 0.97 -13.17
C THR A 328 7.73 1.54 -14.58
N ALA A 329 6.81 1.06 -15.42
CA ALA A 329 6.74 1.46 -16.81
C ALA A 329 6.56 2.98 -16.98
N ASP A 330 5.71 3.61 -16.16
CA ASP A 330 5.51 5.07 -16.20
C ASP A 330 6.73 5.86 -15.72
N PHE A 331 7.38 5.41 -14.64
CA PHE A 331 8.60 6.08 -14.15
C PHE A 331 9.78 5.88 -15.11
N SER A 332 9.84 4.77 -15.83
CA SER A 332 10.83 4.54 -16.88
C SER A 332 10.54 5.38 -18.12
N ALA A 333 9.27 5.49 -18.54
CA ALA A 333 8.89 6.39 -19.64
C ALA A 333 9.17 7.85 -19.30
N LEU A 334 8.89 8.29 -18.07
CA LEU A 334 9.26 9.63 -17.60
C LEU A 334 10.78 9.81 -17.58
N TYR A 335 11.53 8.84 -17.09
CA TYR A 335 12.99 8.88 -17.07
C TYR A 335 13.57 9.05 -18.48
N GLU A 336 13.07 8.28 -19.45
CA GLU A 336 13.45 8.41 -20.86
C GLU A 336 13.14 9.80 -21.39
N ARG A 337 11.92 10.31 -21.24
CA ARG A 337 11.56 11.67 -21.70
C ARG A 337 12.44 12.78 -21.10
N LEU A 338 12.91 12.59 -19.88
CA LEU A 338 13.82 13.53 -19.20
C LEU A 338 15.27 13.41 -19.70
N MET A 339 15.70 12.23 -20.13
CA MET A 339 17.09 11.97 -20.52
C MET A 339 17.32 11.99 -22.04
N THR A 340 16.28 11.81 -22.87
CA THR A 340 16.44 11.81 -24.33
C THR A 340 16.89 13.19 -24.83
N PRO A 341 18.06 13.30 -25.47
CA PRO A 341 18.53 14.56 -26.03
C PRO A 341 17.65 15.00 -27.20
N VAL A 342 17.45 16.30 -27.33
CA VAL A 342 16.72 16.88 -28.47
C VAL A 342 17.64 16.85 -29.69
N VAL A 343 17.45 15.88 -30.59
CA VAL A 343 18.08 15.88 -31.91
C VAL A 343 17.19 16.72 -32.83
N GLN A 344 17.45 18.02 -32.91
CA GLN A 344 16.88 18.83 -33.99
C GLN A 344 17.66 18.55 -35.27
N THR A 345 17.16 17.62 -36.09
CA THR A 345 17.55 17.55 -37.51
C THR A 345 16.96 18.76 -38.22
N ARG A 346 17.62 19.92 -38.10
CA ARG A 346 17.34 21.05 -38.99
C ARG A 346 17.67 20.58 -40.41
N ALA A 347 16.67 20.60 -41.29
CA ALA A 347 16.89 20.54 -42.72
C ALA A 347 17.87 21.67 -43.09
N ASN A 348 19.03 21.29 -43.62
CA ASN A 348 20.11 22.20 -43.96
C ASN A 348 19.70 22.94 -45.23
N ILE A 349 19.01 24.08 -45.10
CA ILE A 349 18.91 25.05 -46.19
C ILE A 349 20.32 25.64 -46.32
N PRO A 350 20.99 25.56 -47.48
CA PRO A 350 22.34 26.06 -47.63
C PRO A 350 22.31 27.59 -47.52
N GLN A 351 22.65 28.10 -46.34
CA GLN A 351 23.05 29.49 -46.19
C GLN A 351 24.54 29.57 -45.94
N SER A 352 25.14 30.38 -46.80
CA SER A 352 26.54 30.64 -46.98
C SER A 352 27.22 31.20 -45.72
N ASN A 353 28.41 30.67 -45.48
CA ASN A 353 29.60 31.29 -44.89
C ASN A 353 29.75 31.46 -43.37
N ASN A 354 30.87 30.85 -42.94
CA ASN A 354 31.85 31.30 -41.96
C ASN A 354 31.43 31.23 -40.49
N ASN A 355 31.66 30.05 -39.90
CA ASN A 355 32.27 29.84 -38.58
C ASN A 355 32.40 28.32 -38.32
N LEU A 356 33.26 27.65 -39.11
CA LEU A 356 33.41 26.19 -39.05
C LEU A 356 34.40 25.70 -37.96
N ASP A 357 35.24 26.57 -37.39
CA ASP A 357 36.38 26.06 -36.60
C ASP A 357 36.18 26.11 -35.06
N GLN A 358 35.10 26.68 -34.53
CA GLN A 358 34.90 26.77 -33.06
C GLN A 358 33.86 25.80 -32.49
N ASN A 359 33.07 25.13 -33.33
CA ASN A 359 32.04 24.19 -32.87
C ASN A 359 32.47 22.72 -32.87
N GLU A 360 33.63 22.37 -33.43
CA GLU A 360 34.11 20.98 -33.44
C GLU A 360 34.74 20.55 -32.11
N GLU A 361 35.39 21.46 -31.37
CA GLU A 361 35.97 21.15 -30.05
C GLU A 361 34.90 20.97 -28.94
N LEU A 362 33.77 21.68 -29.00
CA LEU A 362 32.65 21.44 -28.07
C LEU A 362 31.88 20.14 -28.40
N ARG A 363 31.83 19.73 -29.68
CA ARG A 363 31.18 18.49 -30.12
C ARG A 363 31.94 17.23 -29.71
N SER A 364 33.25 17.33 -29.52
CA SER A 364 34.10 16.19 -29.16
C SER A 364 34.18 15.94 -27.64
N GLN A 365 33.69 16.86 -26.80
CA GLN A 365 33.74 16.73 -25.34
C GLN A 365 32.47 16.18 -24.66
N ILE A 366 31.37 15.96 -25.40
CA ILE A 366 30.19 15.24 -24.91
C ILE A 366 30.18 13.83 -25.50
N HIS A 367 31.17 13.03 -25.11
CA HIS A 367 31.07 11.57 -25.23
C HIS A 367 30.19 11.06 -24.07
N ILE A 368 28.86 11.09 -24.24
CA ILE A 368 28.01 10.18 -23.48
C ILE A 368 28.22 8.82 -24.12
N GLN A 369 29.08 7.99 -23.51
CA GLN A 369 29.14 6.58 -23.86
C GLN A 369 27.72 6.01 -23.76
N PRO A 370 27.14 5.43 -24.83
CA PRO A 370 25.89 4.71 -24.68
C PRO A 370 26.18 3.54 -23.74
N ALA A 371 25.62 3.59 -22.53
CA ALA A 371 25.50 2.39 -21.72
C ALA A 371 24.58 1.46 -22.53
N GLY A 372 25.19 0.59 -23.35
CA GLY A 372 24.50 -0.33 -24.24
C GLY A 372 23.78 -1.39 -23.42
N ASP A 373 22.60 -1.03 -22.92
CA ASP A 373 21.68 -2.00 -22.35
C ASP A 373 21.18 -2.90 -23.49
N PHE A 374 21.08 -4.20 -23.20
CA PHE A 374 20.59 -5.19 -24.14
C PHE A 374 19.09 -5.37 -24.00
N CYS A 375 18.41 -5.66 -25.12
CA CYS A 375 17.00 -6.04 -25.14
C CYS A 375 16.76 -7.34 -25.89
N ILE A 376 15.68 -8.02 -25.53
CA ILE A 376 15.16 -9.18 -26.27
C ILE A 376 13.95 -8.72 -27.07
N VAL A 377 13.90 -9.06 -28.35
CA VAL A 377 12.80 -8.68 -29.25
C VAL A 377 11.92 -9.89 -29.54
N ILE A 378 10.61 -9.71 -29.44
CA ILE A 378 9.60 -10.69 -29.83
C ILE A 378 8.76 -10.06 -30.93
N TYR A 379 8.76 -10.64 -32.12
CA TYR A 379 7.81 -10.30 -33.17
C TYR A 379 6.47 -10.97 -32.88
N TRP A 380 5.40 -10.18 -32.87
CA TRP A 380 4.04 -10.68 -32.70
C TRP A 380 3.28 -10.58 -34.02
N GLY A 381 2.97 -11.72 -34.64
CA GLY A 381 2.32 -11.81 -35.95
C GLY A 381 3.31 -12.15 -37.08
N GLU A 382 2.87 -12.02 -38.33
CA GLU A 382 3.62 -12.47 -39.52
C GLU A 382 4.58 -11.41 -40.10
N PHE A 383 4.59 -10.20 -39.55
CA PHE A 383 5.41 -9.11 -40.11
C PHE A 383 6.87 -9.20 -39.68
N GLN A 384 7.77 -8.71 -40.55
CA GLN A 384 9.20 -8.60 -40.27
C GLN A 384 9.74 -7.27 -40.77
N LEU A 385 10.66 -6.69 -39.99
CA LEU A 385 11.44 -5.51 -40.37
C LEU A 385 12.84 -5.94 -40.79
N ALA A 386 13.46 -5.15 -41.66
CA ALA A 386 14.86 -5.33 -42.00
C ALA A 386 15.72 -5.21 -40.73
N GLU A 387 16.70 -6.10 -40.56
CA GLU A 387 17.49 -6.17 -39.33
C GLU A 387 18.24 -4.87 -39.02
N GLU A 388 18.72 -4.18 -40.04
CA GLU A 388 19.40 -2.89 -39.88
C GLU A 388 18.44 -1.79 -39.43
N GLU A 389 17.23 -1.77 -39.97
CA GLU A 389 16.19 -0.83 -39.61
C GLU A 389 15.76 -1.02 -38.15
N LEU A 390 15.55 -2.27 -37.72
CA LEU A 390 15.23 -2.56 -36.32
C LEU A 390 16.36 -2.15 -35.35
N LYS A 391 17.62 -2.42 -35.69
CA LYS A 391 18.78 -2.00 -34.89
C LYS A 391 18.86 -0.48 -34.78
N LEU A 392 18.62 0.22 -35.89
CA LEU A 392 18.61 1.68 -35.92
C LEU A 392 17.48 2.23 -35.03
N LEU A 393 16.26 1.69 -35.14
CA LEU A 393 15.12 2.11 -34.35
C LEU A 393 15.38 1.97 -32.84
N LEU A 394 15.83 0.80 -32.38
CA LEU A 394 16.06 0.55 -30.95
C LEU A 394 17.23 1.35 -30.40
N SER A 395 18.30 1.52 -31.18
CA SER A 395 19.46 2.34 -30.77
C SER A 395 19.12 3.83 -30.71
N GLN A 396 18.34 4.36 -31.65
CA GLN A 396 17.92 5.77 -31.63
C GLN A 396 16.89 6.05 -30.53
N ARG A 397 15.93 5.13 -30.34
CA ARG A 397 14.82 5.31 -29.38
C ARG A 397 15.26 5.11 -27.94
N PHE A 398 15.99 4.03 -27.68
CA PHE A 398 16.30 3.56 -26.32
C PHE A 398 17.79 3.48 -26.03
N GLY A 399 18.66 3.57 -27.04
CA GLY A 399 20.10 3.31 -26.88
C GLY A 399 20.44 1.83 -26.72
N TRP A 400 19.53 0.92 -27.09
CA TRP A 400 19.66 -0.52 -26.81
C TRP A 400 20.22 -1.33 -27.97
N GLN A 401 20.87 -2.45 -27.62
CA GLN A 401 21.32 -3.48 -28.56
C GLN A 401 20.46 -4.73 -28.46
N ILE A 402 20.26 -5.42 -29.59
CA ILE A 402 19.47 -6.66 -29.63
C ILE A 402 20.34 -7.83 -29.20
N LYS A 403 19.95 -8.53 -28.13
CA LYS A 403 20.59 -9.77 -27.67
C LYS A 403 20.04 -10.99 -28.37
N GLU A 404 18.72 -11.12 -28.39
CA GLU A 404 18.00 -12.27 -28.95
C GLU A 404 16.69 -11.81 -29.62
N LYS A 405 16.24 -12.60 -30.59
CA LYS A 405 14.99 -12.40 -31.33
C LYS A 405 14.13 -13.67 -31.28
N TYR A 406 12.83 -13.49 -31.12
CA TYR A 406 11.84 -14.56 -31.09
C TYR A 406 10.61 -14.17 -31.90
N GLU A 407 9.82 -15.17 -32.29
CA GLU A 407 8.55 -15.00 -33.01
C GLU A 407 7.42 -15.65 -32.17
N ALA A 408 6.27 -14.99 -32.13
CA ALA A 408 5.07 -15.40 -31.42
C ALA A 408 3.81 -14.85 -32.13
N GLY A 409 2.62 -15.32 -31.75
CA GLY A 409 1.36 -14.82 -32.29
C GLY A 409 1.05 -15.29 -33.72
N LEU A 410 1.70 -16.36 -34.17
CA LEU A 410 1.37 -17.06 -35.42
C LEU A 410 0.13 -17.96 -35.22
N PHE A 411 -0.42 -18.51 -36.31
CA PHE A 411 -1.60 -19.39 -36.25
C PHE A 411 -1.40 -20.65 -35.39
N ASP A 412 -0.17 -21.01 -35.03
CA ASP A 412 0.17 -22.16 -34.21
C ASP A 412 0.54 -21.78 -32.76
N ASN A 413 -0.07 -22.46 -31.77
CA ASN A 413 0.31 -22.30 -30.36
C ASN A 413 1.76 -22.79 -30.07
N TYR A 414 2.43 -23.40 -31.04
CA TYR A 414 3.79 -23.92 -30.90
C TYR A 414 4.84 -22.81 -30.85
N SER A 415 4.69 -21.76 -31.67
CA SER A 415 5.57 -20.58 -31.66
C SER A 415 5.54 -19.89 -30.29
N ASP A 416 4.35 -19.63 -29.75
CA ASP A 416 4.13 -19.07 -28.43
C ASP A 416 4.79 -19.89 -27.31
N THR A 417 4.55 -21.19 -27.28
CA THR A 417 5.10 -22.09 -26.25
C THR A 417 6.62 -22.22 -26.36
N THR A 418 7.16 -22.17 -27.58
CA THR A 418 8.61 -22.18 -27.83
C THR A 418 9.27 -20.89 -27.35
N ALA A 419 8.69 -19.73 -27.66
CA ALA A 419 9.16 -18.44 -27.19
C ALA A 419 9.14 -18.38 -25.65
N LEU A 420 8.02 -18.75 -25.01
CA LEU A 420 7.88 -18.79 -23.55
C LEU A 420 8.86 -19.78 -22.89
N GLY A 421 9.10 -20.94 -23.52
CA GLY A 421 10.01 -21.96 -23.03
C GLY A 421 11.46 -21.50 -22.91
N LYS A 422 11.89 -20.53 -23.73
CA LYS A 422 13.25 -19.95 -23.67
C LYS A 422 13.44 -19.08 -22.43
N PHE A 423 12.44 -18.29 -22.05
CA PHE A 423 12.47 -17.46 -20.83
C PHE A 423 12.48 -18.27 -19.54
N SER A 424 12.02 -19.53 -19.56
CA SER A 424 12.12 -20.41 -18.40
C SER A 424 13.58 -20.70 -17.99
N LYS A 425 14.51 -20.73 -18.96
CA LYS A 425 15.94 -21.01 -18.74
C LYS A 425 16.74 -19.75 -18.39
N SER A 426 16.28 -18.59 -18.84
CA SER A 426 16.90 -17.28 -18.62
C SER A 426 16.11 -16.41 -17.62
N LYS A 427 15.38 -17.04 -16.68
CA LYS A 427 14.48 -16.31 -15.78
C LYS A 427 15.15 -15.18 -14.97
N ASN A 428 16.45 -15.29 -14.68
CA ASN A 428 17.20 -14.29 -13.90
C ASN A 428 17.77 -13.13 -14.73
N GLU A 429 17.54 -13.15 -16.05
CA GLU A 429 17.94 -12.06 -16.95
C GLU A 429 17.08 -10.81 -16.75
N MET A 430 17.72 -9.65 -16.81
CA MET A 430 17.14 -8.34 -16.49
C MET A 430 16.89 -7.47 -17.73
N GLU A 431 17.35 -7.92 -18.90
CA GLU A 431 17.22 -7.24 -20.19
C GLU A 431 15.75 -6.95 -20.52
N SER A 432 15.45 -5.72 -20.97
CA SER A 432 14.08 -5.34 -21.35
C SER A 432 13.56 -6.21 -22.50
N ILE A 433 12.27 -6.55 -22.45
CA ILE A 433 11.61 -7.32 -23.52
C ILE A 433 10.77 -6.35 -24.36
N VAL A 434 11.01 -6.33 -25.67
CA VAL A 434 10.23 -5.54 -26.64
C VAL A 434 9.39 -6.50 -27.47
N VAL A 435 8.07 -6.40 -27.35
CA VAL A 435 7.11 -7.13 -28.18
C VAL A 435 6.66 -6.19 -29.30
N LEU A 436 7.15 -6.41 -30.50
CA LEU A 436 6.80 -5.60 -31.68
C LEU A 436 5.47 -6.07 -32.25
N VAL A 437 4.57 -5.13 -32.50
CA VAL A 437 3.23 -5.36 -33.06
C VAL A 437 2.94 -4.33 -34.14
N GLU A 438 2.12 -4.71 -35.12
CA GLU A 438 1.57 -3.75 -36.08
C GLU A 438 0.51 -2.87 -35.40
N SER A 439 0.57 -1.57 -35.63
CA SER A 439 -0.27 -0.60 -34.91
C SER A 439 -1.73 -0.63 -35.34
N TRP A 440 -2.00 -0.90 -36.62
CA TRP A 440 -3.34 -0.91 -37.20
C TRP A 440 -4.19 -2.10 -36.73
N GLU A 441 -3.55 -3.17 -36.23
CA GLU A 441 -4.27 -4.31 -35.66
C GLU A 441 -4.86 -3.95 -34.29
N THR A 442 -6.07 -4.46 -34.00
CA THR A 442 -6.65 -4.30 -32.67
C THR A 442 -6.07 -5.34 -31.71
N PRO A 443 -5.74 -4.99 -30.44
CA PRO A 443 -5.22 -5.92 -29.44
C PRO A 443 -6.10 -7.16 -29.23
N SER A 444 -5.67 -8.28 -29.78
CA SER A 444 -6.42 -9.54 -29.67
C SER A 444 -6.39 -10.11 -28.25
N LYS A 445 -7.30 -11.05 -27.95
CA LYS A 445 -7.23 -11.82 -26.69
C LYS A 445 -5.95 -12.67 -26.60
N ALA A 446 -5.41 -13.08 -27.76
CA ALA A 446 -4.22 -13.92 -27.83
C ALA A 446 -2.99 -13.19 -27.28
N ILE A 447 -2.73 -11.96 -27.71
CA ILE A 447 -1.57 -11.19 -27.20
C ILE A 447 -1.70 -10.90 -25.70
N LYS A 448 -2.92 -10.60 -25.22
CA LYS A 448 -3.17 -10.38 -23.79
C LYS A 448 -2.86 -11.65 -22.98
N TYR A 449 -3.27 -12.81 -23.47
CA TYR A 449 -2.97 -14.11 -22.84
C TYR A 449 -1.47 -14.44 -22.89
N PHE A 450 -0.82 -14.18 -24.02
CA PHE A 450 0.63 -14.35 -24.18
C PHE A 450 1.42 -13.51 -23.17
N LEU A 451 1.10 -12.21 -23.05
CA LEU A 451 1.75 -11.31 -22.10
C LEU A 451 1.55 -11.75 -20.64
N GLN A 452 0.34 -12.22 -20.30
CA GLN A 452 0.06 -12.78 -18.98
C GLN A 452 0.89 -14.02 -18.67
N ASN A 453 1.07 -14.92 -19.65
CA ASN A 453 1.91 -16.09 -19.50
C ASN A 453 3.38 -15.72 -19.43
N LEU A 454 3.85 -14.83 -20.31
CA LEU A 454 5.23 -14.34 -20.32
C LEU A 454 5.64 -13.83 -18.95
N ARG A 455 4.76 -13.07 -18.28
CA ARG A 455 4.98 -12.56 -16.92
C ARG A 455 5.23 -13.67 -15.88
N GLN A 456 4.71 -14.88 -16.06
CA GLN A 456 4.96 -16.02 -15.16
C GLN A 456 6.36 -16.63 -15.34
N TYR A 457 6.93 -16.52 -16.55
CA TYR A 457 8.23 -17.07 -16.90
C TYR A 457 9.40 -16.12 -16.62
N ILE A 458 9.15 -14.81 -16.47
CA ILE A 458 10.18 -13.80 -16.21
C ILE A 458 10.16 -13.28 -14.77
N LEU A 459 11.07 -12.37 -14.43
CA LEU A 459 11.02 -11.65 -13.14
C LEU A 459 9.78 -10.74 -13.07
N PRO A 460 9.14 -10.61 -11.90
CA PRO A 460 7.94 -9.78 -11.74
C PRO A 460 8.14 -8.29 -12.08
N ASP A 461 9.37 -7.81 -12.02
CA ASP A 461 9.78 -6.43 -12.26
C ASP A 461 10.56 -6.22 -13.58
N ARG A 462 10.68 -7.26 -14.41
CA ARG A 462 11.32 -7.15 -15.72
C ARG A 462 10.48 -6.30 -16.68
N PRO A 463 11.03 -5.26 -17.32
CA PRO A 463 10.25 -4.42 -18.24
C PRO A 463 9.75 -5.17 -19.47
N ILE A 464 8.50 -4.93 -19.84
CA ILE A 464 7.91 -5.33 -21.14
C ILE A 464 7.44 -4.08 -21.86
N ILE A 465 7.82 -3.94 -23.12
CA ILE A 465 7.39 -2.84 -23.98
C ILE A 465 6.65 -3.44 -25.17
N VAL A 466 5.38 -3.10 -25.33
CA VAL A 466 4.65 -3.35 -26.57
C VAL A 466 4.98 -2.20 -27.51
N GLY A 467 5.81 -2.49 -28.51
CA GLY A 467 6.29 -1.51 -29.48
C GLY A 467 5.40 -1.48 -30.71
N LEU A 468 4.72 -0.36 -30.91
CA LEU A 468 3.83 -0.16 -32.06
C LEU A 468 4.63 0.34 -33.27
N ILE A 469 4.43 -0.30 -34.42
CA ILE A 469 5.01 0.08 -35.71
C ILE A 469 3.90 0.07 -36.76
N ASN A 470 3.90 1.08 -37.63
CA ASN A 470 3.05 1.08 -38.81
C ASN A 470 3.81 0.50 -40.00
N THR A 471 3.33 -0.61 -40.56
CA THR A 471 3.95 -1.32 -41.69
C THR A 471 3.21 -1.08 -43.01
N THR A 472 2.21 -0.19 -43.04
CA THR A 472 1.42 0.04 -44.26
C THR A 472 2.29 0.63 -45.40
N PRO A 473 2.11 0.17 -46.66
CA PRO A 473 3.09 0.40 -47.74
C PRO A 473 3.29 1.85 -48.23
N ALA A 474 2.62 2.85 -47.64
CA ALA A 474 2.56 4.21 -48.16
C ALA A 474 3.08 5.31 -47.20
N GLU A 475 3.38 5.01 -45.92
CA GLU A 475 3.68 6.05 -44.93
C GLU A 475 4.79 5.67 -43.94
N ASN A 476 5.24 6.69 -43.21
CA ASN A 476 6.20 6.67 -42.11
C ASN A 476 5.89 5.52 -41.12
N LEU A 477 6.92 4.86 -40.59
CA LEU A 477 6.79 3.77 -39.60
C LEU A 477 6.11 4.18 -38.27
N ALA A 478 5.80 5.47 -38.12
CA ALA A 478 5.11 6.04 -36.97
C ALA A 478 3.63 5.62 -36.93
N PRO A 479 3.15 5.09 -35.78
CA PRO A 479 1.74 4.73 -35.62
C PRO A 479 0.86 5.98 -35.48
N LEU A 480 -0.40 5.89 -35.92
CA LEU A 480 -1.39 6.93 -35.70
C LEU A 480 -1.68 7.10 -34.20
N LEU A 481 -2.02 8.32 -33.78
CA LEU A 481 -2.34 8.62 -32.39
C LEU A 481 -3.55 7.82 -31.88
N GLU A 482 -4.55 7.62 -32.75
CA GLU A 482 -5.76 6.85 -32.44
C GLU A 482 -5.45 5.38 -32.17
N ASP A 483 -4.61 4.76 -33.00
CA ASP A 483 -4.14 3.38 -32.83
C ASP A 483 -3.39 3.23 -31.50
N TRP A 484 -2.48 4.17 -31.21
CA TRP A 484 -1.72 4.13 -29.96
C TRP A 484 -2.62 4.23 -28.72
N GLN A 485 -3.61 5.13 -28.74
CA GLN A 485 -4.58 5.26 -27.65
C GLN A 485 -5.45 4.01 -27.51
N SER A 486 -5.88 3.42 -28.64
CA SER A 486 -6.62 2.16 -28.66
C SER A 486 -5.83 1.03 -27.99
N TRP A 487 -4.56 0.85 -28.38
CA TRP A 487 -3.67 -0.14 -27.78
C TRP A 487 -3.44 0.08 -26.27
N GLN A 488 -3.22 1.32 -25.84
CA GLN A 488 -3.06 1.65 -24.42
C GLN A 488 -4.32 1.30 -23.61
N ASN A 489 -5.51 1.66 -24.10
CA ASN A 489 -6.78 1.40 -23.43
C ASN A 489 -7.08 -0.09 -23.32
N GLU A 490 -6.81 -0.85 -24.38
CA GLU A 490 -7.05 -2.29 -24.43
C GLU A 490 -6.07 -3.11 -23.59
N MET A 491 -4.84 -2.61 -23.39
CA MET A 491 -3.82 -3.26 -22.54
C MET A 491 -3.94 -2.87 -21.06
N ALA A 492 -4.56 -1.73 -20.73
CA ALA A 492 -4.75 -1.27 -19.35
C ALA A 492 -5.37 -2.32 -18.39
N PRO A 493 -6.35 -3.16 -18.80
CA PRO A 493 -6.92 -4.21 -17.95
C PRO A 493 -5.92 -5.27 -17.47
N LEU A 494 -4.76 -5.44 -18.14
CA LEU A 494 -3.71 -6.36 -17.69
C LEU A 494 -3.12 -5.95 -16.33
N ALA A 495 -3.20 -4.66 -15.97
CA ALA A 495 -2.75 -4.11 -14.70
C ALA A 495 -1.30 -4.47 -14.31
N ASP A 496 -0.43 -4.69 -15.31
CA ASP A 496 0.99 -4.98 -15.12
C ASP A 496 1.78 -3.67 -14.98
N PRO A 497 2.41 -3.41 -13.81
CA PRO A 497 3.13 -2.16 -13.56
C PRO A 497 4.43 -1.99 -14.35
N TYR A 498 4.93 -3.05 -14.99
CA TYR A 498 6.18 -3.04 -15.76
C TYR A 498 5.92 -3.23 -17.26
N LEU A 499 4.67 -3.19 -17.68
CA LEU A 499 4.27 -3.20 -19.08
C LEU A 499 3.87 -1.79 -19.54
N ARG A 500 4.37 -1.36 -20.70
CA ARG A 500 3.92 -0.15 -21.40
C ARG A 500 3.74 -0.37 -22.89
N VAL A 501 2.90 0.45 -23.49
CA VAL A 501 2.71 0.54 -24.95
C VAL A 501 3.34 1.83 -25.45
N GLU A 502 4.30 1.72 -26.36
CA GLU A 502 5.06 2.85 -26.90
C GLU A 502 5.11 2.79 -28.43
N PRO A 503 5.02 3.94 -29.12
CA PRO A 503 5.39 4.01 -30.53
C PRO A 503 6.91 3.84 -30.66
N MET A 504 7.35 3.02 -31.62
CA MET A 504 8.79 2.81 -31.86
C MET A 504 9.43 3.96 -32.65
N VAL A 505 8.61 4.71 -33.41
CA VAL A 505 9.02 5.88 -34.18
C VAL A 505 8.30 7.12 -33.64
N GLU A 506 9.01 8.23 -33.49
CA GLU A 506 8.38 9.52 -33.16
C GLU A 506 8.02 10.26 -34.45
N GLU A 507 6.83 10.88 -34.50
CA GLU A 507 6.59 11.95 -35.47
C GLU A 507 7.58 13.09 -35.22
N ILE A 508 8.51 13.27 -36.15
CA ILE A 508 9.40 14.43 -36.19
C ILE A 508 8.56 15.57 -36.75
N GLN A 509 8.34 16.63 -35.95
CA GLN A 509 7.87 17.91 -36.46
C GLN A 509 8.99 18.68 -37.14
#